data_AF-A0A0P0WKE0-F1
#
_entry.id   AF-A0A0P0WKE0-F1
#
_cell.length_a   1.000
_cell.length_b   1.000
_cell.length_c   1.000
_cell.angle_alpha   90.00
_cell.angle_beta   90.00
_cell.angle_gamma   90.00
#
_symmetry.space_group_name_H-M   'P 1'
#
loop_
_entity.id
_entity.type
_entity.pdbx_description
1 polymer ?
#
loop_
_entity_poly.entity_id
_entity_poly.type
_entity_poly.pdbx_seq_one_letter_code
_entity_poly.pdbx_strand_id
1 'polypeptide(L)'
;MENMQYAEELVKEFLVFRGFTSTLQSYESELSTEIGRNFQVDKILDLVFSVYIPKYQLDRLQGLFTFFKQCFTSPADAELFSALIKLELSVLRYYVVNALKSGRQDKVVEFFGANGNYLLQKREDWQAWFGAYS
;
A
#
# COMPACT_ATOMS: atom_id res chain seq x y z
N MET A 1 -21.81 -3.33 -9.73
CA MET A 1 -21.96 -1.86 -9.65
C MET A 1 -22.77 -1.44 -8.44
N GLU A 2 -23.90 -2.09 -8.11
CA GLU A 2 -24.68 -1.78 -6.89
C GLU A 2 -23.86 -1.81 -5.59
N ASN A 3 -22.97 -2.78 -5.41
CA ASN A 3 -22.11 -2.84 -4.20
C ASN A 3 -21.20 -1.62 -4.03
N MET A 4 -20.75 -1.01 -5.12
CA MET A 4 -19.84 0.15 -5.06
C MET A 4 -20.62 1.42 -4.74
N GLN A 5 -21.79 1.60 -5.36
CA GLN A 5 -22.70 2.70 -5.02
C GLN A 5 -23.16 2.61 -3.56
N TYR A 6 -23.48 1.41 -3.07
CA TYR A 6 -23.82 1.22 -1.66
C TYR A 6 -22.65 1.56 -0.72
N ALA A 7 -21.43 1.18 -1.08
CA ALA A 7 -20.24 1.54 -0.32
C ALA A 7 -19.99 3.06 -0.32
N GLU A 8 -20.18 3.73 -1.45
CA GLU A 8 -20.07 5.19 -1.58
C GLU A 8 -21.08 5.90 -0.67
N GLU A 9 -22.35 5.46 -0.65
CA GLU A 9 -23.37 6.02 0.23
C GLU A 9 -23.05 5.79 1.71
N LEU A 10 -22.59 4.59 2.10
CA LEU A 10 -22.13 4.33 3.47
C LEU A 10 -20.98 5.24 3.90
N VAL A 11 -20.02 5.52 3.01
CA VAL A 11 -18.93 6.46 3.29
C VAL A 11 -19.49 7.87 3.50
N LYS A 12 -20.40 8.35 2.63
CA LYS A 12 -21.02 9.67 2.79
C LYS A 12 -21.78 9.78 4.12
N GLU A 13 -22.62 8.79 4.44
CA GLU A 13 -23.37 8.76 5.71
C GLU A 13 -22.44 8.80 6.91
N PHE A 14 -21.34 8.03 6.88
CA PHE A 14 -20.36 8.02 7.95
C PHE A 14 -19.68 9.39 8.13
N LEU A 15 -19.25 10.02 7.02
CA LEU A 15 -18.61 11.33 7.05
C LEU A 15 -19.56 12.41 7.58
N VAL A 16 -20.83 12.39 7.17
CA VAL A 16 -21.89 13.29 7.69
C VAL A 16 -22.08 13.07 9.18
N PHE A 17 -22.28 11.82 9.62
CA PHE A 17 -22.54 11.48 11.01
C PHE A 17 -21.41 11.90 11.95
N ARG A 18 -20.15 11.80 11.51
CA ARG A 18 -18.97 12.22 12.28
C ARG A 18 -18.70 13.72 12.21
N GLY A 19 -19.40 14.47 11.36
CA GLY A 19 -19.17 15.90 11.15
C GLY A 19 -17.92 16.20 10.34
N PHE A 20 -17.42 15.26 9.53
CA PHE A 20 -16.25 15.44 8.67
C PHE A 20 -16.62 16.18 7.37
N THR A 21 -17.21 17.36 7.50
CA THR A 21 -17.82 18.11 6.39
C THR A 21 -16.80 18.51 5.32
N SER A 22 -15.57 18.88 5.69
CA SER A 22 -14.51 19.18 4.73
C SER A 22 -14.08 17.93 3.94
N THR A 23 -13.94 16.79 4.62
CA THR A 23 -13.61 15.51 3.97
C THR A 23 -14.74 15.05 3.04
N LEU A 24 -16.00 15.21 3.45
CA LEU A 24 -17.15 14.91 2.60
C LEU A 24 -17.13 15.75 1.31
N GLN A 25 -16.89 17.05 1.42
CA GLN A 25 -16.83 17.94 0.26
C GLN A 25 -15.71 17.55 -0.71
N SER A 26 -14.51 17.23 -0.20
CA SER A 26 -13.40 16.74 -1.04
C SER A 26 -13.76 15.40 -1.69
N TYR A 27 -14.33 14.47 -0.93
CA TYR A 27 -14.74 13.16 -1.43
C TYR A 27 -15.78 13.24 -2.56
N GLU A 28 -16.83 14.04 -2.39
CA GLU A 28 -17.85 14.26 -3.43
C GLU A 28 -17.28 14.94 -4.67
N SER A 29 -16.40 15.92 -4.49
CA SER A 29 -15.71 16.59 -5.61
C SER A 29 -14.89 15.58 -6.41
N GLU A 30 -14.13 14.70 -5.75
CA GLU A 30 -13.30 13.70 -6.40
C GLU A 30 -14.15 12.63 -7.12
N LEU A 31 -15.22 12.15 -6.49
CA LEU A 31 -16.18 11.21 -7.08
C LEU A 31 -16.87 11.74 -8.35
N SER A 32 -17.12 13.05 -8.41
CA SER A 32 -17.78 13.67 -9.56
C SER A 32 -16.96 13.58 -10.86
N THR A 33 -15.63 13.44 -10.72
CA THR A 33 -14.73 13.26 -11.86
C THR A 33 -14.86 11.84 -12.43
N GLU A 34 -14.81 11.66 -13.76
CA GLU A 34 -14.77 10.32 -14.38
C GLU A 34 -13.61 9.47 -13.85
N ILE A 35 -12.53 10.13 -13.43
CA ILE A 35 -11.34 9.56 -12.81
C ILE A 35 -11.68 8.87 -11.49
N GLY A 36 -12.55 9.46 -10.66
CA GLY A 36 -12.94 8.92 -9.36
C GLY A 36 -13.77 7.63 -9.41
N ARG A 37 -14.32 7.27 -10.58
CA ARG A 37 -15.22 6.12 -10.75
C ARG A 37 -14.54 4.83 -11.19
N ASN A 38 -13.25 4.88 -11.54
CA ASN A 38 -12.49 3.72 -11.99
C ASN A 38 -11.28 3.43 -11.09
N PHE A 39 -10.77 2.19 -11.13
CA PHE A 39 -9.56 1.84 -10.39
C PHE A 39 -8.34 2.56 -10.99
N GLN A 40 -7.87 3.59 -10.29
CA GLN A 40 -6.80 4.50 -10.71
C GLN A 40 -5.42 3.93 -10.36
N VAL A 41 -4.93 2.95 -11.12
CA VAL A 41 -3.60 2.35 -10.90
C VAL A 41 -2.51 3.42 -10.82
N ASP A 42 -2.54 4.41 -11.72
CA ASP A 42 -1.53 5.48 -11.77
C ASP A 42 -1.50 6.31 -10.48
N LYS A 43 -2.67 6.64 -9.91
CA LYS A 43 -2.74 7.37 -8.64
C LYS A 43 -2.18 6.57 -7.47
N ILE A 44 -2.35 5.25 -7.50
CA ILE A 44 -1.80 4.37 -6.48
C ILE A 44 -0.28 4.28 -6.63
N LEU A 45 0.22 4.16 -7.86
CA LEU A 45 1.66 4.19 -8.12
C LEU A 45 2.26 5.53 -7.68
N ASP A 46 1.61 6.66 -7.99
CA ASP A 46 2.01 7.98 -7.51
C ASP A 46 2.04 8.03 -5.98
N LEU A 47 1.02 7.50 -5.30
CA LEU A 47 0.99 7.44 -3.84
C LEU A 47 2.16 6.62 -3.27
N VAL A 48 2.46 5.47 -3.87
CA VAL A 48 3.56 4.60 -3.45
C VAL A 48 4.92 5.26 -3.66
N PHE A 49 5.19 5.74 -4.89
CA PHE A 49 6.52 6.21 -5.29
C PHE A 49 6.79 7.68 -4.97
N SER A 50 5.76 8.50 -4.80
CA SER A 50 5.90 9.94 -4.51
C SER A 50 5.62 10.28 -3.04
N VAL A 51 4.92 9.41 -2.29
CA VAL A 51 4.58 9.68 -0.89
C VAL A 51 5.13 8.60 0.04
N TYR A 52 4.71 7.35 -0.10
CA TYR A 52 5.00 6.33 0.92
C TYR A 52 6.47 5.97 1.00
N ILE A 53 7.13 5.76 -0.15
CA ILE A 53 8.57 5.45 -0.18
C ILE A 53 9.43 6.69 0.18
N PRO A 54 9.28 7.86 -0.46
CA PRO A 54 10.16 9.00 -0.19
C PRO A 54 10.02 9.57 1.23
N LYS A 55 8.83 9.45 1.83
CA LYS A 55 8.57 9.92 3.20
C LYS A 55 8.70 8.82 4.25
N TYR A 56 9.23 7.65 3.89
CA TYR A 56 9.48 6.52 4.79
C TYR A 56 8.25 6.03 5.56
N GLN A 57 7.07 6.09 4.95
CA GLN A 57 5.80 5.67 5.56
C GLN A 57 5.56 4.17 5.38
N LEU A 58 6.39 3.35 6.05
CA LEU A 58 6.39 1.89 5.91
C LEU A 58 5.03 1.26 6.26
N ASP A 59 4.42 1.68 7.37
CA ASP A 59 3.13 1.13 7.81
C ASP A 59 2.02 1.34 6.78
N ARG A 60 2.02 2.51 6.11
CA ARG A 60 1.03 2.83 5.07
C ARG A 60 1.25 2.00 3.82
N LEU A 61 2.52 1.80 3.45
CA LEU A 61 2.89 0.95 2.32
C LEU A 61 2.48 -0.51 2.55
N GLN A 62 2.78 -1.06 3.73
CA GLN A 62 2.38 -2.42 4.10
C GLN A 62 0.86 -2.55 4.22
N GLY A 63 0.19 -1.53 4.77
CA GLY A 63 -1.27 -1.47 4.84
C GLY A 63 -1.91 -1.54 3.46
N LEU A 64 -1.37 -0.83 2.47
CA LEU A 64 -1.84 -0.88 1.08
C LEU A 64 -1.71 -2.29 0.47
N PHE A 65 -0.56 -2.95 0.60
CA PHE A 65 -0.40 -4.30 0.10
C PHE A 65 -1.25 -5.33 0.86
N THR A 66 -1.45 -5.12 2.16
CA THR A 66 -2.37 -5.95 2.96
C THR A 66 -3.80 -5.82 2.46
N PHE A 67 -4.26 -4.59 2.17
CA PHE A 67 -5.55 -4.35 1.56
C PHE A 67 -5.68 -5.04 0.20
N PHE A 68 -4.69 -4.91 -0.69
CA PHE A 68 -4.72 -5.60 -1.98
C PHE A 68 -4.77 -7.12 -1.85
N LYS A 69 -4.05 -7.70 -0.89
CA LYS A 69 -4.12 -9.15 -0.62
C LYS A 69 -5.53 -9.58 -0.18
N GLN A 70 -6.24 -8.72 0.55
CA GLN A 70 -7.63 -8.96 0.96
C GLN A 70 -8.64 -8.84 -0.19
N CYS A 71 -8.28 -8.21 -1.30
CA CYS A 71 -9.15 -8.16 -2.49
C CYS A 71 -9.16 -9.48 -3.28
N PHE A 72 -8.13 -10.32 -3.11
CA PHE A 72 -7.95 -11.57 -3.87
C PHE A 72 -8.18 -12.78 -2.96
N THR A 73 -9.46 -13.05 -2.66
CA THR A 73 -9.86 -14.14 -1.74
C THR A 73 -10.32 -15.41 -2.45
N SER A 74 -10.56 -15.36 -3.77
CA SER A 74 -11.03 -16.52 -4.52
C SER A 74 -9.85 -17.41 -4.95
N PRO A 75 -10.01 -18.74 -5.01
CA PRO A 75 -9.02 -19.62 -5.63
C PRO A 75 -8.69 -19.23 -7.09
N ALA A 76 -9.64 -18.60 -7.81
CA ALA A 76 -9.42 -18.10 -9.16
C ALA A 76 -8.39 -16.95 -9.22
N ASP A 77 -8.16 -16.26 -8.09
CA ASP A 77 -7.23 -15.13 -8.00
C ASP A 77 -5.79 -15.57 -7.70
N ALA A 78 -5.51 -16.87 -7.61
CA ALA A 78 -4.21 -17.38 -7.15
C ALA A 78 -3.01 -16.83 -7.97
N GLU A 79 -3.16 -16.68 -9.28
CA GLU A 79 -2.13 -16.08 -10.14
C GLU A 79 -1.92 -14.60 -9.85
N LEU A 80 -3.01 -13.84 -9.70
CA LEU A 80 -2.97 -12.41 -9.37
C LEU A 80 -2.39 -12.18 -7.96
N PHE A 81 -2.77 -13.01 -7.00
CA PHE A 81 -2.22 -12.99 -5.66
C PHE A 81 -0.71 -13.25 -5.67
N SER A 82 -0.25 -14.25 -6.43
CA SER A 82 1.18 -14.54 -6.61
C SER A 82 1.94 -13.37 -7.24
N ALA A 83 1.37 -12.73 -8.27
CA ALA A 83 1.93 -11.53 -8.87
C ALA A 83 1.99 -10.35 -7.88
N LEU A 84 0.95 -10.16 -7.06
CA LEU A 84 0.90 -9.14 -6.03
C LEU A 84 1.99 -9.34 -4.97
N ILE A 85 2.24 -10.57 -4.52
CA ILE A 85 3.33 -10.86 -3.57
C ILE A 85 4.69 -10.51 -4.17
N LYS A 86 4.94 -10.85 -5.44
CA LYS A 86 6.21 -10.49 -6.12
C LYS A 86 6.36 -8.97 -6.24
N LEU A 87 5.26 -8.26 -6.53
CA LEU A 87 5.25 -6.80 -6.57
C LEU A 87 5.53 -6.20 -5.19
N GLU A 88 4.87 -6.69 -4.13
CA GLU A 88 5.10 -6.27 -2.74
C GLU A 88 6.57 -6.40 -2.38
N LEU A 89 7.18 -7.56 -2.60
CA LEU A 89 8.59 -7.77 -2.30
C LEU A 89 9.51 -6.83 -3.09
N SER A 90 9.21 -6.57 -4.35
CA SER A 90 10.01 -5.67 -5.20
C SER A 90 9.92 -4.22 -4.72
N VAL A 91 8.73 -3.77 -4.31
CA VAL A 91 8.50 -2.43 -3.78
C VAL A 91 9.15 -2.28 -2.40
N LEU A 92 9.11 -3.30 -1.54
CA LEU A 92 9.82 -3.28 -0.25
C LEU A 92 11.35 -3.25 -0.43
N ARG A 93 11.90 -3.98 -1.42
CA ARG A 93 13.33 -3.87 -1.76
C ARG A 93 13.67 -2.46 -2.22
N TYR A 94 12.82 -1.87 -3.07
CA TYR A 94 13.01 -0.49 -3.52
C TYR A 94 12.97 0.51 -2.35
N TYR A 95 12.07 0.33 -1.38
CA TYR A 95 12.03 1.13 -0.15
C TYR A 95 13.38 1.10 0.58
N VAL A 96 13.96 -0.09 0.78
CA VAL A 96 15.27 -0.26 1.44
C VAL A 96 16.37 0.44 0.65
N VAL A 97 16.42 0.26 -0.68
CA VAL A 97 17.40 0.92 -1.55
C VAL A 97 17.27 2.45 -1.48
N ASN A 98 16.04 2.97 -1.48
CA ASN A 98 15.80 4.40 -1.36
C ASN A 98 16.31 4.94 -0.01
N ALA A 99 16.00 4.26 1.10
CA ALA A 99 16.49 4.64 2.42
C ALA A 99 18.02 4.61 2.53
N LEU A 100 18.67 3.59 1.97
CA LEU A 100 20.13 3.50 1.92
C LEU A 100 20.73 4.67 1.11
N LYS A 101 20.20 4.94 -0.09
CA LYS A 101 20.68 6.03 -0.96
C LYS A 101 20.52 7.41 -0.33
N SER A 102 19.49 7.61 0.48
CA SER A 102 19.24 8.88 1.18
C SER A 102 19.93 8.98 2.55
N GLY A 103 20.77 8.01 2.93
CA GLY A 103 21.47 8.02 4.23
C GLY A 103 20.56 7.78 5.43
N ARG A 104 19.34 7.27 5.22
CA ARG A 104 18.34 6.97 6.26
C ARG A 104 18.50 5.54 6.78
N GLN A 105 19.67 5.25 7.34
CA GLN A 105 19.96 3.94 7.94
C GLN A 105 18.97 3.59 9.06
N ASP A 106 18.51 4.59 9.82
CA ASP A 106 17.46 4.45 10.83
C ASP A 106 16.21 3.75 10.27
N LYS A 107 15.79 4.12 9.06
CA LYS A 107 14.63 3.54 8.38
C LYS A 107 14.87 2.15 7.82
N VAL A 108 16.11 1.81 7.52
CA VAL A 108 16.48 0.43 7.14
C VAL A 108 16.43 -0.48 8.37
N VAL A 109 16.94 -0.03 9.52
CA VAL A 109 16.82 -0.79 10.78
C VAL A 109 15.37 -0.98 11.17
N GLU A 110 14.57 0.10 11.12
CA GLU A 110 13.13 0.05 11.38
C GLU A 110 12.43 -0.94 10.46
N PHE A 111 12.76 -0.92 9.16
CA PHE A 111 12.23 -1.87 8.19
C PHE A 111 12.49 -3.32 8.57
N PHE A 112 13.75 -3.68 8.85
CA PHE A 112 14.11 -5.05 9.20
C PHE A 112 13.61 -5.44 10.59
N GLY A 113 13.51 -4.51 11.53
CA GLY A 113 12.90 -4.74 12.84
C GLY A 113 11.41 -5.07 12.73
N ALA A 114 10.66 -4.31 11.93
CA ALA A 114 9.23 -4.52 11.72
C ALA A 114 8.93 -5.75 10.84
N ASN A 115 9.78 -6.04 9.85
CA ASN A 115 9.53 -7.07 8.84
C ASN A 115 10.31 -8.37 9.06
N GLY A 116 11.22 -8.43 10.03
CA GLY A 116 12.19 -9.52 10.17
C GLY A 116 11.56 -10.90 10.11
N ASN A 117 10.51 -11.14 10.89
CA ASN A 117 9.79 -12.42 10.93
C ASN A 117 9.11 -12.76 9.61
N TYR A 118 8.50 -11.79 8.95
CA TYR A 118 7.84 -11.96 7.65
C TYR A 118 8.87 -12.30 6.56
N LEU A 119 9.98 -11.55 6.51
CA LEU A 119 11.03 -11.73 5.50
C LEU A 119 11.81 -13.03 5.70
N LEU A 120 11.97 -13.49 6.96
CA LEU A 120 12.61 -14.78 7.26
C LEU A 120 11.81 -15.96 6.70
N GLN A 121 10.49 -15.86 6.56
CA GLN A 121 9.68 -16.88 5.89
C GLN A 121 9.86 -16.88 4.36
N LYS A 122 10.39 -15.78 3.79
CA LYS A 122 10.72 -15.61 2.37
C LYS A 122 12.23 -15.70 2.14
N ARG A 123 12.89 -16.60 2.89
CA ARG A 123 14.35 -16.65 3.09
C ARG A 123 15.17 -16.55 1.81
N GLU A 124 14.79 -17.27 0.75
CA GLU A 124 15.54 -17.27 -0.53
C GLU A 124 15.63 -15.87 -1.16
N ASP A 125 14.60 -15.05 -0.97
CA ASP A 125 14.48 -13.73 -1.58
C ASP A 125 15.21 -12.62 -0.80
N TRP A 126 15.43 -12.81 0.51
CA TRP A 126 15.90 -11.75 1.42
C TRP A 126 17.19 -12.08 2.16
N GLN A 127 17.70 -13.31 2.08
CA GLN A 127 18.92 -13.70 2.82
C GLN A 127 20.11 -12.76 2.53
N ALA A 128 20.34 -12.43 1.26
CA ALA A 128 21.41 -11.53 0.85
C ALA A 128 21.24 -10.09 1.39
N TRP A 129 20.01 -9.68 1.66
CA TRP A 129 19.70 -8.34 2.16
C TRP A 129 19.93 -8.21 3.66
N PHE A 130 19.76 -9.30 4.43
CA PHE A 130 20.14 -9.31 5.85
C PHE A 130 21.67 -9.26 6.02
N GLY A 131 22.43 -9.94 5.15
CA GLY A 131 23.90 -9.96 5.21
C GLY A 131 24.57 -8.64 4.81
N ALA A 132 23.89 -7.77 4.06
CA ALA A 132 24.39 -6.43 3.75
C ALA A 132 24.38 -5.48 4.97
N TYR A 133 23.83 -5.91 6.11
CA TYR A 133 23.68 -5.12 7.33
C TYR A 133 24.47 -5.67 8.53
N SER A 134 25.29 -6.72 8.33
CA SER A 134 26.19 -7.29 9.35
C SER A 134 27.62 -6.81 9.22
#